data_AF-A0A6C8GZ33-F1
#
_entry.id   AF-A0A6C8GZ33-F1
#
_cell.length_a   1.000
_cell.length_b   1.000
_cell.length_c   1.000
_cell.angle_alpha   90.00
_cell.angle_beta   90.00
_cell.angle_gamma   90.00
#
_symmetry.space_group_name_H-M   'P 1'
#
loop_
_entity.id
_entity.type
_entity.pdbx_description
1 polymer ?
#
loop_
_entity_poly.entity_id
_entity_poly.type
_entity_poly.pdbx_seq_one_letter_code
_entity_poly.pdbx_strand_id
1 'polypeptide(L)'
;MFESKINPLWQSFILAVQEEVKPALGCTEPISLALAAAAAAAELNGTVERIDAWVSPNLMKNGMGVTVPGTGMVGLPIAAALGARATDRRGVGYAAALGALGGDAKAGLEVLKDASAKAVADAKAMLAAGHVAVMLQEPCNDILFSRAKVYSGDSWACVTIVGDHTNIVRIETDKGVVFTQADNAQEEEKNSPLGVLSHTSLEEILAFVNAVPFDAIRFILDAARLNGALSQEGLRGSWGLHIGSTLAKQCDRGLLAKDLSTAILIRTSAASDARMGGATLPAMSNSGSGNQGITATVPVMVVAEHVGADDERLARALMADDERLARARAR
;
A
#
# COMPACT_ATOMS: atom_id res chain seq x y z
N MET A 1 18.08 -36.77 -3.78
CA MET A 1 17.28 -35.55 -3.53
C MET A 1 15.93 -35.78 -4.18
N PHE A 2 14.91 -36.11 -3.38
CA PHE A 2 13.55 -36.15 -3.89
C PHE A 2 13.01 -34.72 -3.83
N GLU A 3 12.98 -34.04 -4.98
CA GLU A 3 12.10 -32.88 -5.12
C GLU A 3 10.67 -33.40 -4.98
N SER A 4 10.10 -33.22 -3.79
CA SER A 4 8.66 -33.34 -3.59
C SER A 4 8.02 -32.33 -4.52
N LYS A 5 7.41 -32.79 -5.62
CA LYS A 5 6.58 -31.95 -6.47
C LYS A 5 5.42 -31.46 -5.61
N ILE A 6 5.47 -30.19 -5.22
CA ILE A 6 4.40 -29.51 -4.49
C ILE A 6 3.10 -29.68 -5.29
N ASN A 7 2.01 -29.96 -4.60
CA ASN A 7 0.69 -30.09 -5.21
C ASN A 7 0.41 -28.82 -6.07
N PRO A 8 0.02 -28.95 -7.35
CA PRO A 8 -0.23 -27.78 -8.21
C PRO A 8 -1.22 -26.77 -7.62
N LEU A 9 -2.24 -27.21 -6.89
CA LEU A 9 -3.18 -26.35 -6.19
C LEU A 9 -2.50 -25.53 -5.08
N TRP A 10 -1.61 -26.17 -4.31
CA TRP A 10 -0.85 -25.52 -3.24
C TRP A 10 0.16 -24.52 -3.80
N GLN A 11 0.76 -24.82 -4.96
CA GLN A 11 1.60 -23.88 -5.67
C GLN A 11 0.82 -22.62 -6.08
N SER A 12 -0.43 -22.78 -6.56
CA SER A 12 -1.31 -21.65 -6.87
C SER A 12 -1.63 -20.81 -5.64
N PHE A 13 -1.86 -21.43 -4.47
CA PHE A 13 -2.07 -20.68 -3.22
C PHE A 13 -0.83 -19.87 -2.81
N ILE A 14 0.36 -20.47 -2.89
CA ILE A 14 1.62 -19.78 -2.59
C ILE A 14 1.79 -18.56 -3.49
N LEU A 15 1.61 -18.74 -4.81
CA LEU A 15 1.74 -17.65 -5.77
C LEU A 15 0.71 -16.54 -5.54
N ALA A 16 -0.54 -16.90 -5.24
CA ALA A 16 -1.58 -15.93 -4.93
C ALA A 16 -1.26 -15.08 -3.69
N VAL A 17 -0.74 -15.71 -2.62
CA VAL A 17 -0.31 -14.97 -1.42
C VAL A 17 0.90 -14.08 -1.73
N GLN A 18 1.88 -14.56 -2.49
CA GLN A 18 3.05 -13.75 -2.90
C GLN A 18 2.69 -12.56 -3.78
N GLU A 19 1.61 -12.65 -4.56
CA GLU A 19 1.13 -11.58 -5.42
C GLU A 19 0.48 -10.43 -4.62
N GLU A 20 -0.15 -10.74 -3.49
CA GLU A 20 -0.98 -9.79 -2.70
C GLU A 20 -0.29 -9.32 -1.40
N VAL A 21 0.61 -10.14 -0.86
CA VAL A 21 1.37 -9.87 0.37
C VAL A 21 2.73 -9.28 0.01
N LYS A 22 2.74 -7.96 -0.19
CA LYS A 22 3.91 -7.20 -0.62
C LYS A 22 4.20 -6.03 0.32
N PRO A 23 5.46 -5.60 0.47
CA PRO A 23 5.78 -4.36 1.17
C PRO A 23 5.09 -3.15 0.51
N ALA A 24 4.46 -2.31 1.32
CA ALA A 24 3.80 -1.08 0.89
C ALA A 24 4.13 0.07 1.87
N LEU A 25 4.51 1.23 1.34
CA LEU A 25 4.86 2.40 2.14
C LEU A 25 3.66 3.35 2.25
N GLY A 26 3.19 3.66 3.47
CA GLY A 26 2.06 4.58 3.66
C GLY A 26 0.72 4.08 3.08
N CYS A 27 -0.18 5.02 2.76
CA CYS A 27 -1.43 4.71 2.07
C CYS A 27 -1.18 4.50 0.57
N THR A 28 -1.68 3.38 0.05
CA THR A 28 -1.44 2.96 -1.33
C THR A 28 -2.14 3.87 -2.32
N GLU A 29 -3.17 4.61 -1.91
CA GLU A 29 -3.89 5.59 -2.74
C GLU A 29 -3.02 6.81 -3.13
N PRO A 30 -2.44 7.61 -2.20
CA PRO A 30 -1.44 8.61 -2.55
C PRO A 30 -0.23 8.07 -3.31
N ILE A 31 0.22 6.86 -2.97
CA ILE A 31 1.36 6.21 -3.63
C ILE A 31 1.05 5.86 -5.07
N SER A 32 -0.17 5.41 -5.39
CA SER A 32 -0.59 5.16 -6.77
C SER A 32 -0.47 6.42 -7.63
N LEU A 33 -0.88 7.59 -7.10
CA LEU A 33 -0.70 8.85 -7.83
C LEU A 33 0.78 9.27 -7.92
N ALA A 34 1.57 9.05 -6.87
CA ALA A 34 3.01 9.28 -6.90
C ALA A 34 3.70 8.40 -7.96
N LEU A 35 3.30 7.14 -8.08
CA LEU A 35 3.78 6.21 -9.09
C LEU A 35 3.41 6.67 -10.51
N ALA A 36 2.16 7.08 -10.74
CA ALA A 36 1.77 7.67 -12.02
C ALA A 36 2.62 8.90 -12.37
N ALA A 37 2.89 9.77 -11.40
CA ALA A 37 3.70 10.96 -11.61
C ALA A 37 5.18 10.64 -11.87
N ALA A 38 5.76 9.68 -11.15
CA ALA A 38 7.12 9.20 -11.35
C ALA A 38 7.30 8.54 -12.72
N ALA A 39 6.35 7.68 -13.11
CA ALA A 39 6.35 7.04 -14.43
C ALA A 39 6.20 8.07 -15.55
N ALA A 40 5.34 9.08 -15.38
CA ALA A 40 5.20 10.15 -16.36
C ALA A 40 6.47 11.02 -16.45
N ALA A 41 7.12 11.32 -15.31
CA ALA A 41 8.38 12.07 -15.29
C ALA A 41 9.52 11.32 -15.99
N ALA A 42 9.55 9.99 -15.91
CA ALA A 42 10.55 9.15 -16.58
C ALA A 42 10.47 9.20 -18.12
N GLU A 43 9.31 9.56 -18.68
CA GLU A 43 9.11 9.75 -20.12
C GLU A 43 9.54 11.14 -20.62
N LEU A 44 9.84 12.07 -19.71
CA LEU A 44 10.27 13.42 -20.04
C LEU A 44 11.78 13.60 -19.95
N ASN A 45 12.31 14.44 -20.85
CA ASN A 45 13.65 14.99 -20.71
C ASN A 45 13.56 16.35 -20.03
N GLY A 46 14.15 16.51 -18.85
CA GLY A 46 14.19 17.78 -18.12
C GLY A 46 13.61 17.69 -16.71
N THR A 47 13.49 18.85 -16.05
CA THR A 47 12.91 18.94 -14.71
C THR A 47 11.41 19.20 -14.84
N VAL A 48 10.60 18.50 -14.05
CA VAL A 48 9.15 18.72 -14.03
C VAL A 48 8.84 20.10 -13.44
N GLU A 49 8.07 20.90 -14.17
CA GLU A 49 7.72 22.29 -13.81
C GLU A 49 6.26 22.40 -13.35
N ARG A 50 5.39 21.52 -13.82
CA ARG A 50 3.95 21.52 -13.51
C ARG A 50 3.37 20.11 -13.52
N ILE A 51 2.35 19.89 -12.70
CA ILE A 51 1.62 18.62 -12.59
C ILE A 51 0.11 18.89 -12.57
N ASP A 52 -0.60 18.28 -13.50
CA ASP A 52 -2.06 18.19 -13.50
C ASP A 52 -2.45 16.72 -13.24
N ALA A 53 -3.22 16.48 -12.19
CA ALA A 53 -3.59 15.14 -11.74
C ALA A 53 -5.12 14.96 -11.65
N TRP A 54 -5.60 13.76 -11.95
CA TRP A 54 -7.00 13.37 -11.81
C TRP A 54 -7.10 12.06 -11.05
N VAL A 55 -8.02 11.98 -10.10
CA VAL A 55 -8.19 10.77 -9.26
C VAL A 55 -9.67 10.41 -9.11
N SER A 56 -9.96 9.13 -8.81
CA SER A 56 -11.31 8.71 -8.46
C SER A 56 -11.77 9.37 -7.15
N PRO A 57 -13.09 9.54 -6.94
CA PRO A 57 -13.63 10.02 -5.65
C PRO A 57 -13.19 9.17 -4.45
N ASN A 58 -13.04 7.86 -4.63
CA ASN A 58 -12.56 6.95 -3.59
C ASN A 58 -11.06 7.13 -3.30
N LEU A 59 -10.23 7.31 -4.31
CA LEU A 59 -8.81 7.61 -4.09
C LEU A 59 -8.68 8.96 -3.37
N MET A 60 -9.43 9.97 -3.82
CA MET A 60 -9.46 11.28 -3.17
C MET A 60 -9.85 11.16 -1.68
N LYS A 61 -10.99 10.53 -1.36
CA LYS A 61 -11.44 10.43 0.05
C LYS A 61 -10.43 9.68 0.94
N ASN A 62 -9.79 8.63 0.42
CA ASN A 62 -8.85 7.81 1.17
C ASN A 62 -7.48 8.48 1.31
N GLY A 63 -7.03 9.21 0.29
CA GLY A 63 -5.78 9.97 0.30
C GLY A 63 -5.87 11.32 1.01
N MET A 64 -7.08 11.81 1.30
CA MET A 64 -7.30 13.11 1.90
C MET A 64 -6.92 13.22 3.37
N GLY A 65 -6.91 12.13 4.16
CA GLY A 65 -6.72 12.18 5.62
C GLY A 65 -5.42 11.51 6.12
N VAL A 66 -4.45 11.29 5.24
CA VAL A 66 -3.32 10.39 5.49
C VAL A 66 -2.00 11.10 5.32
N THR A 67 -1.00 10.75 6.14
CA THR A 67 0.32 11.38 6.09
C THR A 67 1.17 10.77 4.99
N VAL A 68 1.82 11.60 4.16
CA VAL A 68 2.74 11.10 3.13
C VAL A 68 4.04 10.66 3.81
N PRO A 69 4.50 9.41 3.63
CA PRO A 69 5.66 8.85 4.32
C PRO A 69 6.92 9.72 4.26
N GLY A 70 7.60 9.88 5.40
CA GLY A 70 8.89 10.58 5.50
C GLY A 70 8.83 12.11 5.39
N THR A 71 7.63 12.69 5.32
CA THR A 71 7.49 14.12 4.95
C THR A 71 6.91 14.98 6.06
N GLY A 72 6.26 14.34 7.04
CA GLY A 72 5.53 14.99 8.14
C GLY A 72 4.27 15.74 7.70
N MET A 73 3.86 15.63 6.42
CA MET A 73 2.70 16.32 5.88
C MET A 73 1.47 15.42 5.91
N VAL A 74 0.50 15.78 6.76
CA VAL A 74 -0.84 15.18 6.77
C VAL A 74 -1.60 15.63 5.53
N GLY A 75 -2.35 14.72 4.91
CA GLY A 75 -3.39 15.07 3.95
C GLY A 75 -4.35 16.06 4.59
N LEU A 76 -4.26 17.32 4.15
CA LEU A 76 -5.08 18.50 4.52
C LEU A 76 -5.01 19.04 5.97
N PRO A 77 -4.97 20.38 6.12
CA PRO A 77 -5.93 21.10 6.94
C PRO A 77 -7.22 21.32 6.14
N ILE A 78 -8.36 20.92 6.69
CA ILE A 78 -9.71 20.93 6.12
C ILE A 78 -10.14 22.27 5.49
N ALA A 79 -10.55 22.29 4.22
CA ALA A 79 -11.60 23.17 3.67
C ALA A 79 -12.53 22.44 2.69
N ALA A 80 -12.94 21.22 3.04
CA ALA A 80 -14.13 20.61 2.45
C ALA A 80 -15.39 21.08 3.19
N ALA A 81 -15.92 22.24 2.80
CA ALA A 81 -17.33 22.58 3.06
C ALA A 81 -17.92 23.63 2.10
N LEU A 82 -17.18 24.64 1.62
CA LEU A 82 -17.78 25.75 0.85
C LEU A 82 -16.78 26.35 -0.14
N GLY A 83 -16.75 25.87 -1.39
CA GLY A 83 -16.19 26.62 -2.53
C GLY A 83 -14.69 27.00 -2.49
N ALA A 84 -13.84 26.27 -1.78
CA ALA A 84 -12.41 26.59 -1.69
C ALA A 84 -11.67 26.24 -3.00
N ARG A 85 -10.83 27.17 -3.47
CA ARG A 85 -9.96 27.06 -4.65
C ARG A 85 -9.03 25.84 -4.56
N ALA A 86 -8.43 25.43 -5.69
CA ALA A 86 -7.50 24.31 -5.87
C ALA A 86 -6.34 24.19 -4.84
N THR A 87 -6.13 25.21 -4.01
CA THR A 87 -5.15 25.34 -2.93
C THR A 87 -5.36 24.40 -1.72
N ASP A 88 -6.43 23.60 -1.71
CA ASP A 88 -6.80 22.78 -0.55
C ASP A 88 -6.65 21.26 -0.75
N ARG A 89 -6.06 20.78 -1.85
CA ARG A 89 -5.88 19.33 -2.11
C ARG A 89 -4.44 18.84 -1.86
N ARG A 90 -3.79 19.43 -0.83
CA ARG A 90 -2.33 19.42 -0.67
C ARG A 90 -1.69 18.06 -0.44
N GLY A 91 -2.33 17.11 0.24
CA GLY A 91 -1.75 15.78 0.52
C GLY A 91 -1.54 14.93 -0.73
N VAL A 92 -2.60 14.78 -1.53
CA VAL A 92 -2.57 14.02 -2.78
C VAL A 92 -1.68 14.72 -3.83
N GLY A 93 -1.73 16.06 -3.89
CA GLY A 93 -0.84 16.83 -4.76
C GLY A 93 0.63 16.72 -4.36
N TYR A 94 0.92 16.66 -3.07
CA TYR A 94 2.27 16.46 -2.57
C TYR A 94 2.86 15.11 -2.98
N ALA A 95 2.09 14.02 -2.90
CA ALA A 95 2.53 12.70 -3.34
C ALA A 95 2.87 12.69 -4.85
N ALA A 96 2.05 13.35 -5.67
CA ALA A 96 2.34 13.51 -7.11
C ALA A 96 3.63 14.29 -7.36
N ALA A 97 3.84 15.41 -6.65
CA ALA A 97 5.06 16.22 -6.78
C ALA A 97 6.31 15.46 -6.34
N LEU A 98 6.25 14.77 -5.19
CA LEU A 98 7.37 13.98 -4.70
C LEU A 98 7.68 12.80 -5.61
N GLY A 99 6.64 12.12 -6.15
CA GLY A 99 6.79 11.08 -7.15
C GLY A 99 7.49 11.58 -8.41
N ALA A 100 7.06 12.71 -8.96
CA ALA A 100 7.65 13.30 -10.16
C ALA A 100 9.11 13.76 -9.99
N LEU A 101 9.48 14.24 -8.79
CA LEU A 101 10.80 14.84 -8.53
C LEU A 101 11.82 13.88 -7.93
N GLY A 102 11.38 12.79 -7.29
CA GLY A 102 12.27 11.89 -6.56
C GLY A 102 11.74 10.47 -6.38
N GLY A 103 10.71 10.06 -7.12
CA GLY A 103 10.18 8.72 -7.08
C GLY A 103 10.90 7.76 -8.05
N ASP A 104 11.01 6.49 -7.67
CA ASP A 104 11.46 5.42 -8.57
C ASP A 104 10.26 4.74 -9.24
N ALA A 105 10.04 5.03 -10.53
CA ALA A 105 8.94 4.49 -11.32
C ALA A 105 8.92 2.94 -11.39
N LYS A 106 10.02 2.26 -11.07
CA LYS A 106 10.13 0.79 -11.08
C LYS A 106 9.91 0.16 -9.70
N ALA A 107 9.79 0.95 -8.63
CA ALA A 107 9.67 0.46 -7.27
C ALA A 107 8.22 0.16 -6.83
N GLY A 108 7.22 0.30 -7.73
CA GLY A 108 5.82 -0.03 -7.44
C GLY A 108 5.27 0.75 -6.24
N LEU A 109 4.78 0.03 -5.21
CA LEU A 109 4.25 0.63 -3.97
C LEU A 109 5.33 1.21 -3.04
N GLU A 110 6.60 1.05 -3.38
CA GLU A 110 7.74 1.65 -2.68
C GLU A 110 8.35 2.83 -3.45
N VAL A 111 7.63 3.43 -4.41
CA VAL A 111 8.09 4.55 -5.26
C VAL A 111 8.80 5.68 -4.49
N LEU A 112 8.44 5.93 -3.22
CA LEU A 112 9.00 7.01 -2.39
C LEU A 112 10.08 6.57 -1.39
N LYS A 113 10.51 5.31 -1.37
CA LYS A 113 11.41 4.77 -0.32
C LYS A 113 12.75 5.50 -0.23
N ASP A 114 13.31 5.89 -1.38
CA ASP A 114 14.63 6.51 -1.52
C ASP A 114 14.54 8.02 -1.83
N ALA A 115 13.38 8.64 -1.61
CA ALA A 115 13.16 10.04 -1.89
C ALA A 115 14.09 10.93 -1.05
N SER A 116 14.93 11.72 -1.73
CA SER A 116 15.92 12.57 -1.06
C SER A 116 15.28 13.75 -0.31
N ALA A 117 15.96 14.25 0.73
CA ALA A 117 15.53 15.46 1.45
C ALA A 117 15.40 16.69 0.53
N LYS A 118 16.20 16.74 -0.55
CA LYS A 118 16.09 17.77 -1.59
C LYS A 118 14.78 17.62 -2.38
N ALA A 119 14.47 16.40 -2.85
CA ALA A 119 13.22 16.14 -3.57
C ALA A 119 11.98 16.46 -2.70
N VAL A 120 12.05 16.17 -1.39
CA VAL A 120 11.03 16.58 -0.41
C VAL A 120 10.88 18.10 -0.36
N ALA A 121 11.99 18.85 -0.29
CA ALA A 121 11.95 20.32 -0.25
C ALA A 121 11.41 20.91 -1.57
N ASP A 122 11.85 20.40 -2.71
CA ASP A 122 11.45 20.85 -4.04
C ASP A 122 9.96 20.56 -4.28
N ALA A 123 9.45 19.40 -3.85
CA ALA A 123 8.02 19.06 -3.91
C ALA A 123 7.16 20.01 -3.06
N LYS A 124 7.63 20.40 -1.86
CA LYS A 124 6.95 21.41 -1.02
C LYS A 124 6.91 22.76 -1.72
N ALA A 125 8.01 23.17 -2.35
CA ALA A 125 8.10 24.44 -3.07
C ALA A 125 7.17 24.47 -4.30
N MET A 126 7.15 23.39 -5.10
CA MET A 126 6.28 23.25 -6.27
C MET A 126 4.80 23.34 -5.89
N LEU A 127 4.41 22.68 -4.80
CA LEU A 127 3.04 22.74 -4.28
C LEU A 127 2.68 24.15 -3.78
N ALA A 128 3.58 24.80 -3.06
CA ALA A 128 3.39 26.17 -2.54
C ALA A 128 3.29 27.22 -3.66
N ALA A 129 3.99 27.00 -4.78
CA ALA A 129 3.93 27.83 -5.97
C ALA A 129 2.66 27.62 -6.81
N GLY A 130 1.81 26.65 -6.46
CA GLY A 130 0.57 26.35 -7.20
C GLY A 130 0.81 25.63 -8.52
N HIS A 131 1.96 24.98 -8.70
CA HIS A 131 2.31 24.21 -9.90
C HIS A 131 1.75 22.78 -9.89
N VAL A 132 0.94 22.44 -8.88
CA VAL A 132 0.29 21.13 -8.77
C VAL A 132 -1.22 21.34 -8.64
N ALA A 133 -1.97 20.79 -9.59
CA ALA A 133 -3.42 20.76 -9.55
C ALA A 133 -3.92 19.31 -9.46
N VAL A 134 -4.75 19.00 -8.47
CA VAL A 134 -5.41 17.70 -8.35
C VAL A 134 -6.91 17.88 -8.55
N MET A 135 -7.51 17.10 -9.43
CA MET A 135 -8.91 17.15 -9.83
C MET A 135 -9.59 15.81 -9.60
N LEU A 136 -10.92 15.83 -9.46
CA LEU A 136 -11.71 14.61 -9.56
C LEU A 136 -11.85 14.23 -11.03
N GLN A 137 -11.69 12.94 -11.33
CA GLN A 137 -12.04 12.41 -12.64
C GLN A 137 -13.57 12.32 -12.72
N GLU A 138 -14.18 13.01 -13.68
CA GLU A 138 -15.62 13.00 -13.91
C GLU A 138 -15.91 12.89 -15.42
N PRO A 139 -16.70 11.89 -15.87
CA PRO A 139 -17.19 10.74 -15.10
C PRO A 139 -16.04 9.78 -14.71
N CYS A 140 -16.22 9.02 -13.62
CA CYS A 140 -15.30 7.97 -13.17
C CYS A 140 -16.11 6.78 -12.64
N ASN A 141 -16.07 5.66 -13.34
CA ASN A 141 -16.74 4.43 -12.94
C ASN A 141 -15.81 3.50 -12.14
N ASP A 142 -14.50 3.73 -12.24
CA ASP A 142 -13.49 2.92 -11.56
C ASP A 142 -13.39 3.28 -10.07
N ILE A 143 -13.33 2.25 -9.23
CA ILE A 143 -13.11 2.40 -7.78
C ILE A 143 -11.75 3.07 -7.54
N LEU A 144 -10.71 2.60 -8.23
CA LEU A 144 -9.36 3.14 -8.18
C LEU A 144 -8.97 3.68 -9.55
N PHE A 145 -8.70 4.98 -9.60
CA PHE A 145 -8.22 5.69 -10.79
C PHE A 145 -7.23 6.74 -10.34
N SER A 146 -6.04 6.76 -10.96
CA SER A 146 -5.07 7.84 -10.84
C SER A 146 -4.48 8.17 -12.20
N ARG A 147 -4.44 9.46 -12.53
CA ARG A 147 -3.83 9.98 -13.75
C ARG A 147 -2.97 11.17 -13.38
N ALA A 148 -1.71 11.15 -13.82
CA ALA A 148 -0.78 12.26 -13.62
C ALA A 148 -0.24 12.70 -14.97
N LYS A 149 -0.40 13.99 -15.27
CA LYS A 149 0.20 14.65 -16.41
C LYS A 149 1.26 15.64 -15.92
N VAL A 150 2.49 15.40 -16.31
CA VAL A 150 3.66 16.21 -15.95
C VAL A 150 4.12 17.03 -17.16
N TYR A 151 4.70 18.19 -16.89
CA TYR A 151 5.16 19.14 -17.91
C TYR A 151 6.61 19.54 -17.66
N SER A 152 7.39 19.70 -18.74
CA SER A 152 8.73 20.27 -18.75
C SER A 152 8.85 21.17 -19.98
N GLY A 153 8.73 22.49 -19.81
CA GLY A 153 8.55 23.42 -20.93
C GLY A 153 7.29 23.09 -21.76
N ASP A 154 7.47 22.92 -23.07
CA ASP A 154 6.39 22.58 -24.01
C ASP A 154 6.08 21.07 -24.08
N SER A 155 6.96 20.23 -23.55
CA SER A 155 6.79 18.77 -23.55
C SER A 155 5.95 18.31 -22.35
N TRP A 156 5.19 17.24 -22.57
CA TRP A 156 4.36 16.63 -21.52
C TRP A 156 4.31 15.12 -21.65
N ALA A 157 4.11 14.46 -20.51
CA ALA A 157 3.84 13.03 -20.41
C ALA A 157 2.68 12.79 -19.44
N CYS A 158 1.88 11.76 -19.70
CA CYS A 158 0.68 11.45 -18.95
C CYS A 158 0.58 9.93 -18.75
N VAL A 159 0.44 9.52 -17.50
CA VAL A 159 0.29 8.10 -17.13
C VAL A 159 -1.05 7.92 -16.43
N THR A 160 -1.75 6.83 -16.76
CA THR A 160 -3.02 6.44 -16.15
C THR A 160 -2.89 5.06 -15.52
N ILE A 161 -3.33 4.93 -14.27
CA ILE A 161 -3.41 3.69 -13.49
C ILE A 161 -4.88 3.45 -13.11
N VAL A 162 -5.36 2.22 -13.30
CA VAL A 162 -6.76 1.83 -13.07
C VAL A 162 -6.84 0.43 -12.47
N GLY A 163 -7.82 0.22 -11.58
CA GLY A 163 -8.15 -1.09 -11.01
C GLY A 163 -7.28 -1.45 -9.81
N ASP A 164 -5.97 -1.61 -10.02
CA ASP A 164 -4.97 -1.83 -8.97
C ASP A 164 -3.94 -0.69 -8.90
N HIS A 165 -3.33 -0.49 -7.73
CA HIS A 165 -2.50 0.66 -7.36
C HIS A 165 -1.23 0.81 -8.21
N THR A 166 -0.78 -0.27 -8.87
CA THR A 166 0.38 -0.28 -9.75
C THR A 166 0.06 -0.63 -11.20
N ASN A 167 -1.22 -0.86 -11.55
CA ASN A 167 -1.62 -1.29 -12.89
C ASN A 167 -1.68 -0.10 -13.87
N ILE A 168 -0.55 0.21 -14.49
CA ILE A 168 -0.46 1.23 -15.55
C ILE A 168 -1.21 0.72 -16.77
N VAL A 169 -2.27 1.43 -17.17
CA VAL A 169 -3.11 1.06 -18.32
C VAL A 169 -2.77 1.85 -19.57
N ARG A 170 -2.14 3.03 -19.41
CA ARG A 170 -1.85 3.95 -20.51
C ARG A 170 -0.70 4.90 -20.20
N ILE A 171 0.17 5.11 -21.19
CA ILE A 171 1.23 6.13 -21.19
C ILE A 171 1.12 6.95 -22.49
N GLU A 172 1.07 8.27 -22.36
CA GLU A 172 0.95 9.20 -23.48
C GLU A 172 1.97 10.33 -23.34
N THR A 173 2.53 10.77 -24.45
CA THR A 173 3.44 11.93 -24.52
C THR A 173 2.94 12.93 -25.56
N ASP A 174 3.61 14.08 -25.65
CA ASP A 174 3.45 15.04 -26.74
C ASP A 174 3.65 14.42 -28.15
N LYS A 175 4.34 13.28 -28.25
CA LYS A 175 4.57 12.53 -29.49
C LYS A 175 3.50 11.47 -29.79
N GLY A 176 2.56 11.24 -28.88
CA GLY A 176 1.49 10.25 -29.03
C GLY A 176 1.48 9.20 -27.93
N VAL A 177 0.70 8.14 -28.14
CA VAL A 177 0.54 7.02 -27.19
C VAL A 177 1.78 6.14 -27.23
N VAL A 178 2.43 5.96 -26.08
CA VAL A 178 3.63 5.12 -25.91
C VAL A 178 3.23 3.70 -25.48
N PHE A 179 2.16 3.59 -24.69
CA PHE A 179 1.68 2.31 -24.17
C PHE A 179 0.17 2.36 -23.95
N THR A 180 -0.52 1.27 -24.32
CA THR A 180 -1.90 0.98 -23.89
C THR A 180 -2.01 -0.51 -23.56
N GLN A 181 -2.61 -0.85 -22.42
CA GLN A 181 -2.73 -2.25 -21.98
C GLN A 181 -3.51 -3.13 -22.97
N ALA A 182 -4.43 -2.57 -23.76
CA ALA A 182 -5.12 -3.28 -24.84
C ALA A 182 -4.16 -3.85 -25.91
N ASP A 183 -3.01 -3.22 -26.13
CA ASP A 183 -1.99 -3.70 -27.08
C ASP A 183 -1.18 -4.89 -26.51
N ASN A 184 -1.20 -5.07 -25.18
CA ASN A 184 -0.58 -6.20 -24.46
C ASN A 184 -1.58 -7.30 -24.06
N ALA A 185 -2.87 -7.14 -24.37
CA ALA A 185 -3.92 -8.08 -23.98
C ALA A 185 -3.83 -9.46 -24.67
N GLN A 186 -2.83 -9.70 -25.53
CA GLN A 186 -2.64 -10.98 -26.21
C GLN A 186 -1.90 -12.05 -25.38
N GLU A 187 -1.34 -11.74 -24.19
CA GLU A 187 -0.52 -12.73 -23.46
C GLU A 187 -0.92 -13.08 -22.02
N GLU A 188 -1.79 -12.32 -21.33
CA GLU A 188 -2.00 -12.54 -19.87
C GLU A 188 -3.33 -13.21 -19.44
N GLU A 189 -4.21 -13.59 -20.38
CA GLU A 189 -5.50 -14.23 -20.03
C GLU A 189 -5.41 -15.75 -19.79
N LYS A 190 -4.21 -16.30 -19.57
CA LYS A 190 -4.02 -17.71 -19.19
C LYS A 190 -3.31 -17.83 -17.84
N ASN A 191 -4.11 -18.13 -16.82
CA ASN A 191 -3.73 -18.55 -15.46
C ASN A 191 -3.29 -17.44 -14.49
N SER A 192 -4.17 -16.48 -14.16
CA SER A 192 -4.00 -15.75 -12.91
C SER A 192 -4.11 -16.73 -11.73
N PRO A 193 -3.10 -16.82 -10.83
CA PRO A 193 -3.15 -17.69 -9.64
C PRO A 193 -4.39 -17.42 -8.77
N LEU A 194 -4.91 -16.19 -8.81
CA LEU A 194 -6.11 -15.76 -8.09
C LEU A 194 -7.40 -16.42 -8.61
N GLY A 195 -7.45 -16.82 -9.88
CA GLY A 195 -8.61 -17.48 -10.48
C GLY A 195 -8.90 -18.87 -9.87
N VAL A 196 -7.91 -19.48 -9.22
CA VAL A 196 -8.08 -20.77 -8.53
C VAL A 196 -8.79 -20.60 -7.18
N LEU A 197 -8.65 -19.43 -6.55
CA LEU A 197 -9.24 -19.14 -5.24
C LEU A 197 -10.78 -19.06 -5.29
N SER A 198 -11.36 -18.74 -6.46
CA SER A 198 -12.82 -18.64 -6.62
C SER A 198 -13.56 -19.98 -6.55
N HIS A 199 -12.83 -21.09 -6.68
CA HIS A 199 -13.36 -22.47 -6.67
C HIS A 199 -12.74 -23.35 -5.57
N THR A 200 -12.03 -22.73 -4.62
CA THR A 200 -11.33 -23.43 -3.54
C THR A 200 -12.23 -23.57 -2.31
N SER A 201 -12.23 -24.75 -1.69
CA SER A 201 -12.94 -25.02 -0.43
C SER A 201 -12.08 -24.75 0.81
N LEU A 202 -12.73 -24.53 1.96
CA LEU A 202 -12.02 -24.41 3.25
C LEU A 202 -11.23 -25.67 3.61
N GLU A 203 -11.75 -26.85 3.26
CA GLU A 203 -11.06 -28.13 3.50
C GLU A 203 -9.73 -28.19 2.76
N GLU A 204 -9.68 -27.76 1.51
CA GLU A 204 -8.44 -27.71 0.71
C GLU A 204 -7.43 -26.71 1.28
N ILE A 205 -7.89 -25.56 1.77
CA ILE A 205 -7.04 -24.57 2.43
C ILE A 205 -6.46 -25.14 3.73
N LEU A 206 -7.28 -25.81 4.55
CA LEU A 206 -6.83 -26.44 5.78
C LEU A 206 -5.84 -27.58 5.50
N ALA A 207 -6.08 -28.39 4.48
CA ALA A 207 -5.14 -29.42 4.05
C ALA A 207 -3.80 -28.80 3.63
N PHE A 208 -3.85 -27.70 2.86
CA PHE A 208 -2.67 -26.96 2.45
C PHE A 208 -1.88 -26.41 3.65
N VAL A 209 -2.48 -25.58 4.50
CA VAL A 209 -1.74 -24.90 5.59
C VAL A 209 -1.16 -25.88 6.61
N ASN A 210 -1.75 -27.06 6.77
CA ASN A 210 -1.25 -28.09 7.68
C ASN A 210 -0.16 -28.98 7.08
N ALA A 211 -0.16 -29.21 5.77
CA ALA A 211 0.72 -30.22 5.13
C ALA A 211 1.80 -29.63 4.22
N VAL A 212 1.68 -28.37 3.80
CA VAL A 212 2.69 -27.71 2.94
C VAL A 212 4.06 -27.71 3.63
N PRO A 213 5.18 -27.97 2.90
CA PRO A 213 6.52 -27.82 3.45
C PRO A 213 6.76 -26.41 3.99
N PHE A 214 7.31 -26.32 5.20
CA PHE A 214 7.57 -25.04 5.86
C PHE A 214 8.40 -24.07 5.00
N ASP A 215 9.46 -24.57 4.36
CA ASP A 215 10.34 -23.75 3.51
C ASP A 215 9.58 -23.07 2.36
N ALA A 216 8.49 -23.67 1.86
CA ALA A 216 7.69 -23.11 0.78
C ALA A 216 6.81 -21.93 1.21
N ILE A 217 6.49 -21.83 2.51
CA ILE A 217 5.66 -20.75 3.08
C ILE A 217 6.44 -19.80 3.99
N ARG A 218 7.73 -20.05 4.21
CA ARG A 218 8.57 -19.28 5.14
C ARG A 218 8.58 -17.77 4.84
N PHE A 219 8.41 -17.38 3.58
CA PHE A 219 8.34 -15.99 3.15
C PHE A 219 7.26 -15.18 3.90
N ILE A 220 6.17 -15.81 4.35
CA ILE A 220 5.08 -15.12 5.04
C ILE A 220 5.52 -14.53 6.39
N LEU A 221 6.61 -15.03 6.97
CA LEU A 221 7.18 -14.49 8.21
C LEU A 221 7.71 -13.05 8.03
N ASP A 222 8.00 -12.62 6.80
CA ASP A 222 8.31 -11.22 6.54
C ASP A 222 7.14 -10.31 6.86
N ALA A 223 5.89 -10.78 6.78
CA ALA A 223 4.73 -10.02 7.23
C ALA A 223 4.83 -9.71 8.72
N ALA A 224 5.07 -10.72 9.56
CA ALA A 224 5.25 -10.56 11.00
C ALA A 224 6.44 -9.64 11.32
N ARG A 225 7.55 -9.79 10.60
CA ARG A 225 8.74 -8.95 10.77
C ARG A 225 8.46 -7.48 10.46
N LEU A 226 7.91 -7.15 9.29
CA LEU A 226 7.67 -5.78 8.87
C LEU A 226 6.56 -5.11 9.70
N ASN A 227 5.43 -5.79 9.86
CA ASN A 227 4.30 -5.25 10.64
C ASN A 227 4.63 -5.19 12.14
N GLY A 228 5.47 -6.10 12.64
CA GLY A 228 6.02 -6.04 14.00
C GLY A 228 6.95 -4.87 14.22
N ALA A 229 7.82 -4.54 13.25
CA ALA A 229 8.66 -3.35 13.30
C ALA A 229 7.83 -2.07 13.32
N LEU A 230 6.78 -1.97 12.49
CA LEU A 230 5.83 -0.85 12.52
C LEU A 230 5.10 -0.74 13.87
N SER A 231 4.67 -1.87 14.43
CA SER A 231 4.06 -1.91 15.77
C SER A 231 4.98 -1.32 16.82
N GLN A 232 6.26 -1.71 16.79
CA GLN A 232 7.26 -1.20 17.71
C GLN A 232 7.57 0.30 17.51
N GLU A 233 7.59 0.76 16.26
CA GLU A 233 7.76 2.17 15.91
C GLU A 233 6.58 3.02 16.42
N GLY A 234 5.35 2.52 16.24
CA GLY A 234 4.12 3.14 16.73
C GLY A 234 4.07 3.31 18.25
N LEU A 235 4.73 2.43 18.99
CA LEU A 235 4.84 2.51 20.45
C LEU A 235 5.94 3.47 20.92
N ARG A 236 7.00 3.66 20.12
CA ARG A 236 8.14 4.54 20.46
C ARG A 236 7.89 5.99 20.09
N GLY A 237 7.26 6.23 18.93
CA GLY A 237 7.04 7.56 18.39
C GLY A 237 5.66 8.14 18.69
N SER A 238 5.50 9.42 18.37
CA SER A 238 4.21 10.11 18.37
C SER A 238 3.62 10.06 16.97
N TRP A 239 3.00 8.92 16.64
CA TRP A 239 2.42 8.69 15.32
C TRP A 239 0.88 8.69 15.35
N GLY A 240 0.27 9.09 14.24
CA GLY A 240 -1.17 8.96 14.01
C GLY A 240 -2.03 9.56 15.12
N LEU A 241 -3.00 8.80 15.61
CA LEU A 241 -3.94 9.18 16.67
C LEU A 241 -3.45 8.77 18.07
N HIS A 242 -2.27 8.16 18.16
CA HIS A 242 -1.65 7.71 19.41
C HIS A 242 -2.52 6.70 20.20
N ILE A 243 -3.35 5.91 19.53
CA ILE A 243 -4.22 4.92 20.17
C ILE A 243 -3.38 3.86 20.88
N GLY A 244 -2.42 3.24 20.18
CA GLY A 244 -1.60 2.18 20.74
C GLY A 244 -0.77 2.65 21.95
N SER A 245 -0.10 3.79 21.81
CA SER A 245 0.70 4.37 22.90
C SER A 245 -0.15 4.89 24.05
N THR A 246 -1.36 5.39 23.80
CA THR A 246 -2.30 5.81 24.86
C THR A 246 -2.80 4.60 25.64
N LEU A 247 -3.20 3.52 24.97
CA LEU A 247 -3.63 2.27 25.61
C LEU A 247 -2.49 1.67 26.46
N ALA A 248 -1.26 1.63 25.94
CA ALA A 248 -0.09 1.20 26.70
C ALA A 248 0.13 2.02 27.97
N LYS A 249 0.02 3.36 27.88
CA LYS A 249 0.08 4.26 29.06
C LYS A 249 -1.05 3.98 30.05
N GLN A 250 -2.26 3.64 29.60
CA GLN A 250 -3.36 3.29 30.52
C GLN A 250 -3.09 1.96 31.24
N CYS A 251 -2.45 0.98 30.59
CA CYS A 251 -1.99 -0.24 31.25
C CYS A 251 -0.93 0.05 32.32
N ASP A 252 0.02 0.95 32.04
CA ASP A 252 1.06 1.33 33.01
C ASP A 252 0.49 2.09 34.21
N ARG A 253 -0.60 2.83 34.01
CA ARG A 253 -1.36 3.49 35.08
C ARG A 253 -2.28 2.55 35.86
N GLY A 254 -2.38 1.28 35.47
CA GLY A 254 -3.28 0.29 36.08
C GLY A 254 -4.76 0.52 35.76
N LEU A 255 -5.08 1.33 34.74
CA LEU A 255 -6.46 1.61 34.30
C LEU A 255 -6.96 0.58 33.28
N LEU A 256 -6.06 -0.12 32.61
CA LEU A 256 -6.36 -1.26 31.73
C LEU A 256 -5.55 -2.48 32.16
N ALA A 257 -6.12 -3.67 31.95
CA ALA A 257 -5.43 -4.93 32.21
C ALA A 257 -4.26 -5.14 31.22
N LYS A 258 -3.22 -5.85 31.68
CA LYS A 258 -2.10 -6.32 30.83
C LYS A 258 -2.37 -7.76 30.40
N ASP A 259 -3.37 -7.97 29.57
CA ASP A 259 -3.80 -9.26 29.05
C ASP A 259 -3.59 -9.38 27.53
N LEU A 260 -3.82 -10.58 26.98
CA LEU A 260 -3.62 -10.88 25.56
C LEU A 260 -4.49 -10.00 24.66
N SER A 261 -5.76 -9.80 24.99
CA SER A 261 -6.67 -8.95 24.21
C SER A 261 -6.17 -7.50 24.17
N THR A 262 -5.72 -6.96 25.31
CA THR A 262 -5.16 -5.61 25.37
C THR A 262 -3.84 -5.51 24.59
N ALA A 263 -2.98 -6.53 24.67
CA ALA A 263 -1.74 -6.58 23.89
C ALA A 263 -2.00 -6.58 22.37
N ILE A 264 -2.99 -7.34 21.90
CA ILE A 264 -3.42 -7.35 20.49
C ILE A 264 -3.87 -5.95 20.06
N LEU A 265 -4.74 -5.31 20.85
CA LEU A 265 -5.25 -3.98 20.55
C LEU A 265 -4.12 -2.95 20.49
N ILE A 266 -3.26 -2.92 21.50
CA ILE A 266 -2.12 -2.01 21.59
C ILE A 266 -1.20 -2.18 20.37
N ARG A 267 -0.77 -3.41 20.09
CA ARG A 267 0.22 -3.67 19.04
C ARG A 267 -0.33 -3.41 17.64
N THR A 268 -1.58 -3.78 17.38
CA THR A 268 -2.23 -3.59 16.08
C THR A 268 -2.51 -2.12 15.82
N SER A 269 -3.06 -1.40 16.81
CA SER A 269 -3.33 0.03 16.67
C SER A 269 -2.05 0.86 16.56
N ALA A 270 -0.98 0.51 17.30
CA ALA A 270 0.32 1.16 17.17
C ALA A 270 0.90 1.03 15.75
N ALA A 271 0.83 -0.15 15.13
CA ALA A 271 1.31 -0.35 13.76
C ALA A 271 0.51 0.51 12.77
N SER A 272 -0.81 0.57 12.93
CA SER A 272 -1.68 1.42 12.12
C SER A 272 -1.36 2.90 12.32
N ASP A 273 -1.19 3.36 13.57
CA ASP A 273 -0.81 4.74 13.88
C ASP A 273 0.53 5.13 13.24
N ALA A 274 1.56 4.28 13.33
CA ALA A 274 2.86 4.49 12.68
C ALA A 274 2.70 4.67 11.17
N ARG A 275 2.00 3.72 10.52
CA ARG A 275 1.76 3.74 9.07
C ARG A 275 0.98 4.99 8.65
N MET A 276 -0.19 5.22 9.25
CA MET A 276 -1.09 6.32 8.89
C MET A 276 -0.50 7.69 9.28
N GLY A 277 0.37 7.69 10.29
CA GLY A 277 1.19 8.83 10.72
C GLY A 277 2.40 9.10 9.82
N GLY A 278 2.65 8.30 8.79
CA GLY A 278 3.69 8.56 7.80
C GLY A 278 5.09 8.09 8.21
N ALA A 279 5.19 7.07 9.08
CA ALA A 279 6.46 6.39 9.33
C ALA A 279 7.04 5.84 8.01
N THR A 280 8.36 5.85 7.90
CA THR A 280 9.09 5.39 6.70
C THR A 280 9.32 3.88 6.67
N LEU A 281 8.78 3.14 7.63
CA LEU A 281 8.82 1.68 7.63
C LEU A 281 7.69 1.13 6.74
N PRO A 282 7.95 0.14 5.88
CA PRO A 282 6.91 -0.48 5.07
C PRO A 282 6.00 -1.34 5.93
N ALA A 283 4.72 -1.38 5.58
CA ALA A 283 3.79 -2.40 6.04
C ALA A 283 3.77 -3.54 5.03
N MET A 284 3.75 -4.78 5.50
CA MET A 284 3.38 -5.88 4.61
C MET A 284 1.87 -5.78 4.36
N SER A 285 1.48 -5.52 3.11
CA SER A 285 0.08 -5.41 2.72
C SER A 285 -0.61 -6.76 2.69
N ASN A 286 -1.93 -6.71 2.67
CA ASN A 286 -2.76 -7.80 2.19
C ASN A 286 -3.79 -7.15 1.25
N SER A 287 -3.98 -7.72 0.06
CA SER A 287 -4.92 -7.19 -0.94
C SER A 287 -4.68 -5.71 -1.29
N GLY A 288 -3.41 -5.30 -1.37
CA GLY A 288 -3.02 -3.91 -1.66
C GLY A 288 -3.25 -2.92 -0.50
N SER A 289 -3.63 -3.37 0.71
CA SER A 289 -3.81 -2.52 1.88
C SER A 289 -2.88 -2.90 3.03
N GLY A 290 -2.05 -1.95 3.47
CA GLY A 290 -1.16 -2.13 4.62
C GLY A 290 -1.91 -2.30 5.95
N ASN A 291 -3.06 -1.63 6.13
CA ASN A 291 -3.85 -1.80 7.36
C ASN A 291 -4.57 -3.16 7.40
N GLN A 292 -4.99 -3.69 6.24
CA GLN A 292 -5.49 -5.07 6.17
C GLN A 292 -4.38 -6.06 6.51
N GLY A 293 -3.18 -5.86 5.96
CA GLY A 293 -2.01 -6.66 6.29
C GLY A 293 -1.67 -6.61 7.79
N ILE A 294 -1.67 -5.42 8.41
CA ILE A 294 -1.50 -5.25 9.86
C ILE A 294 -2.58 -6.02 10.63
N THR A 295 -3.85 -5.94 10.21
CA THR A 295 -4.98 -6.59 10.88
C THR A 295 -4.90 -8.12 10.77
N ALA A 296 -4.48 -8.67 9.63
CA ALA A 296 -4.31 -10.11 9.43
C ALA A 296 -3.01 -10.67 10.07
N THR A 297 -2.01 -9.81 10.32
CA THR A 297 -0.69 -10.28 10.79
C THR A 297 -0.48 -10.06 12.27
N VAL A 298 -0.71 -8.83 12.76
CA VAL A 298 -0.27 -8.42 14.08
C VAL A 298 -0.99 -9.20 15.19
N PRO A 299 -2.32 -9.36 15.16
CA PRO A 299 -3.01 -10.20 16.16
C PRO A 299 -2.46 -11.62 16.23
N VAL A 300 -2.27 -12.28 15.08
CA VAL A 300 -1.74 -13.66 14.98
C VAL A 300 -0.34 -13.74 15.58
N MET A 301 0.53 -12.78 15.25
CA MET A 301 1.88 -12.69 15.81
C MET A 301 1.85 -12.51 17.34
N VAL A 302 0.99 -11.63 17.88
CA VAL A 302 0.89 -11.44 19.34
C VAL A 302 0.42 -12.72 20.03
N VAL A 303 -0.53 -13.45 19.44
CA VAL A 303 -0.99 -14.74 19.97
C VAL A 303 0.14 -15.78 19.94
N ALA A 304 0.88 -15.86 18.83
CA ALA A 304 2.02 -16.77 18.68
C ALA A 304 3.10 -16.51 19.74
N GLU A 305 3.45 -15.23 19.99
CA GLU A 305 4.37 -14.82 21.06
C GLU A 305 3.83 -15.24 22.44
N HIS A 306 2.54 -15.03 22.71
CA HIS A 306 1.91 -15.35 24.00
C HIS A 306 1.93 -16.84 24.33
N VAL A 307 1.71 -17.70 23.33
CA VAL A 307 1.69 -19.16 23.52
C VAL A 307 3.07 -19.82 23.31
N GLY A 308 4.10 -19.04 22.97
CA GLY A 308 5.44 -19.55 22.68
C GLY A 308 5.49 -20.44 21.43
N ALA A 309 4.73 -20.09 20.40
CA ALA A 309 4.75 -20.81 19.12
C ALA A 309 6.08 -20.58 18.38
N ASP A 310 6.51 -21.61 17.63
CA ASP A 310 7.66 -21.51 16.74
C ASP A 310 7.31 -20.83 15.40
N ASP A 311 8.35 -20.54 14.61
CA ASP A 311 8.23 -19.91 13.30
C ASP A 311 7.34 -20.71 12.33
N GLU A 312 7.36 -22.04 12.41
CA GLU A 312 6.55 -22.89 11.53
C GLU A 312 5.05 -22.75 11.86
N ARG A 313 4.68 -22.80 13.14
CA ARG A 313 3.30 -22.57 13.58
C ARG A 313 2.83 -21.17 13.24
N LEU A 314 3.69 -20.16 13.43
CA LEU A 314 3.37 -18.79 13.04
C LEU A 314 3.16 -18.68 11.52
N ALA A 315 4.04 -19.25 10.71
CA ALA A 315 3.91 -19.20 9.25
C ALA A 315 2.61 -19.88 8.79
N ARG A 316 2.28 -21.05 9.32
CA ARG A 316 1.03 -21.76 8.99
C ARG A 316 -0.21 -20.96 9.42
N ALA A 317 -0.18 -20.32 10.59
CA ALA A 317 -1.27 -19.47 11.05
C ALA A 317 -1.46 -18.23 10.16
N LEU A 318 -0.37 -17.57 9.76
CA LEU A 318 -0.43 -16.42 8.85
C LEU A 318 -0.92 -16.80 7.46
N MET A 319 -0.51 -17.95 6.93
CA MET A 319 -1.07 -18.47 5.66
C MET A 319 -2.58 -18.75 5.77
N ALA A 320 -3.07 -19.14 6.95
CA ALA A 320 -4.49 -19.38 7.16
C ALA A 320 -5.31 -18.09 7.35
N ASP A 321 -4.69 -16.98 7.75
CA ASP A 321 -5.37 -15.69 8.04
C ASP A 321 -5.40 -14.73 6.85
N ASP A 322 -4.78 -15.11 5.71
CA ASP A 322 -4.85 -14.31 4.49
C ASP A 322 -6.31 -14.10 4.05
N GLU A 323 -6.69 -12.82 3.86
CA GLU A 323 -8.08 -12.42 3.61
C GLU A 323 -8.69 -13.09 2.38
N ARG A 324 -7.92 -13.49 1.36
CA ARG A 324 -8.52 -14.10 0.15
C ARG A 324 -8.66 -15.60 0.27
N LEU A 325 -7.75 -16.28 0.97
CA LEU A 325 -8.01 -17.64 1.47
C LEU A 325 -9.22 -17.64 2.42
N ALA A 326 -9.46 -16.54 3.15
CA ALA A 326 -10.64 -16.38 3.99
C ALA A 326 -11.91 -15.99 3.23
N ARG A 327 -11.86 -15.21 2.14
CA ARG A 327 -13.04 -14.84 1.32
C ARG A 327 -13.58 -16.01 0.50
N ALA A 328 -12.75 -16.99 0.16
CA ALA A 328 -13.22 -18.28 -0.33
C ALA A 328 -14.16 -19.00 0.67
N ARG A 329 -14.14 -18.63 1.95
CA ARG A 329 -15.00 -19.18 3.02
C ARG A 329 -16.39 -18.55 3.10
N ALA A 330 -16.59 -17.38 2.48
CA ALA A 330 -17.81 -16.58 2.61
C ALA A 330 -18.82 -16.79 1.48
N ARG A 331 -18.58 -17.78 0.61
CA ARG A 331 -19.48 -18.25 -0.43
C ARG A 331 -19.74 -19.74 -0.23
#